data_AF-A0A818N7T1-F1
#
_entry.id   AF-A0A818N7T1-F1
#
_cell.length_a   1.000
_cell.length_b   1.000
_cell.length_c   1.000
_cell.angle_alpha   90.00
_cell.angle_beta   90.00
_cell.angle_gamma   90.00
#
_symmetry.space_group_name_H-M   'P 1'
#
loop_
_entity.id
_entity.type
_entity.pdbx_description
1 polymer ?
#
loop_
_entity_poly.entity_id
_entity_poly.type
_entity_poly.pdbx_seq_one_letter_code
_entity_poly.pdbx_strand_id
1 'polypeptide(L)'
;MYGLLLQSAIEIIRAKYGQEVWEQIKSTLHLDLNSVSAFHQYGETLFVRIAKLLGELRNEPISDLMDTFGIEFVSYISNYGYDRVLRILGHNMRDFLNGLDNLHEYMRYTYPRMRPPSFYVEKENAHGLTLHYRSRRRGFVHYVIGQITEVGRRFYDTNVQIDIVSEREEFDITHVVFELKFENTAYVKQSTTDKDSNELDLAIDCHIFFELFPFHMVISEALEIISAGDSLTQLFPNIVGELIRDIFNLVRPIITLNWSQIVLHSNNVFEFSTIEPLRKQPNENDLEINDARQQHDSGKIRNSCYFFFF
;
A
#
# COMPACT_ATOMS: atom_id res chain seq x y z
N MET A 1 -12.74 -10.52 3.86
CA MET A 1 -11.29 -10.80 3.97
C MET A 1 -10.94 -11.97 3.06
N TYR A 2 -9.80 -11.93 2.36
CA TYR A 2 -9.39 -13.06 1.52
C TYR A 2 -8.97 -14.28 2.35
N GLY A 3 -9.22 -15.46 1.79
CA GLY A 3 -8.91 -16.74 2.43
C GLY A 3 -7.43 -16.97 2.66
N LEU A 4 -6.53 -16.24 2.00
CA LEU A 4 -5.08 -16.34 2.24
C LEU A 4 -4.72 -16.18 3.72
N LEU A 5 -5.33 -15.19 4.38
CA LEU A 5 -5.13 -14.94 5.82
C LEU A 5 -5.69 -16.10 6.67
N LEU A 6 -6.91 -16.58 6.34
CA LEU A 6 -7.54 -17.67 7.06
C LEU A 6 -6.79 -18.99 6.89
N GLN A 7 -6.30 -19.28 5.69
CA GLN A 7 -5.58 -20.50 5.39
C GLN A 7 -4.30 -20.58 6.23
N SER A 8 -3.54 -19.48 6.29
CA SER A 8 -2.37 -19.37 7.16
C SER A 8 -2.74 -19.61 8.62
N ALA A 9 -3.76 -18.93 9.16
CA ALA A 9 -4.18 -19.14 10.55
C ALA A 9 -4.61 -20.58 10.84
N ILE A 10 -5.34 -21.23 9.93
CA ILE A 10 -5.76 -22.63 10.08
C ILE A 10 -4.55 -23.57 10.11
N GLU A 11 -3.58 -23.36 9.22
CA GLU A 11 -2.36 -24.16 9.19
C GLU A 11 -1.55 -24.00 10.47
N ILE A 12 -1.41 -22.77 10.96
CA ILE A 12 -0.75 -22.46 12.23
C ILE A 12 -1.47 -23.13 13.40
N ILE A 13 -2.80 -23.05 13.44
CA ILE A 13 -3.60 -23.67 14.51
C ILE A 13 -3.37 -25.17 14.54
N ARG A 14 -3.43 -25.82 13.38
CA ARG A 14 -3.21 -27.26 13.26
C ARG A 14 -1.79 -27.66 13.64
N ALA A 15 -0.79 -26.89 13.22
CA ALA A 15 0.61 -27.17 13.49
C ALA A 15 0.97 -26.99 14.98
N LYS A 16 0.50 -25.91 15.62
CA LYS A 16 0.88 -25.54 16.99
C LYS A 16 -0.03 -26.13 18.07
N TYR A 17 -1.33 -26.21 17.81
CA TYR A 17 -2.35 -26.63 18.79
C TYR A 17 -3.02 -27.96 18.46
N GLY A 18 -2.74 -28.52 17.27
CA GLY A 18 -3.26 -29.81 16.84
C GLY A 18 -4.60 -29.76 16.10
N GLN A 19 -4.91 -30.84 15.39
CA GLN A 19 -6.14 -30.94 14.60
C GLN A 19 -7.40 -30.89 15.48
N GLU A 20 -7.36 -31.46 16.68
CA GLU A 20 -8.50 -31.52 17.61
C GLU A 20 -9.00 -30.13 18.01
N VAL A 21 -8.07 -29.20 18.29
CA VAL A 21 -8.40 -27.81 18.62
C VAL A 21 -9.04 -27.11 17.43
N TRP A 22 -8.56 -27.36 16.21
CA TRP A 22 -9.18 -26.82 15.00
C TRP A 22 -10.60 -27.36 14.79
N GLU A 23 -10.84 -28.65 14.99
CA GLU A 23 -12.18 -29.25 14.90
C GLU A 23 -13.14 -28.66 15.94
N GLN A 24 -12.66 -28.43 17.17
CA GLN A 24 -13.44 -27.77 18.21
C GLN A 24 -13.82 -26.34 17.80
N ILE A 25 -12.88 -25.56 17.28
CA ILE A 25 -13.14 -24.20 16.78
C ILE A 25 -14.19 -24.20 15.67
N LYS A 26 -14.06 -25.11 14.69
CA LYS A 26 -15.05 -25.26 13.60
C LYS A 26 -16.44 -25.57 14.15
N SER A 27 -16.53 -26.50 15.09
CA SER A 27 -17.80 -26.92 15.70
C SER A 27 -18.47 -25.75 16.44
N THR A 28 -17.73 -25.07 17.32
CA THR A 28 -18.24 -23.95 18.14
C THR A 28 -18.64 -22.74 17.31
N LEU A 29 -17.89 -22.43 16.24
CA LEU A 29 -18.20 -21.31 15.36
C LEU A 29 -19.18 -21.66 14.23
N HIS A 30 -19.66 -22.91 14.19
CA HIS A 30 -20.54 -23.47 13.15
C HIS A 30 -19.99 -23.21 11.73
N LEU A 31 -18.69 -23.47 11.55
CA LEU A 31 -17.99 -23.25 10.29
C LEU A 31 -18.09 -24.49 9.40
N ASP A 32 -18.83 -24.38 8.31
CA ASP A 32 -18.80 -25.37 7.22
C ASP A 32 -17.62 -25.09 6.28
N LEU A 33 -16.41 -25.29 6.79
CA LEU A 33 -15.15 -25.05 6.09
C LEU A 33 -14.35 -26.35 5.96
N ASN A 34 -14.70 -27.16 4.96
CA ASN A 34 -13.93 -28.36 4.60
C ASN A 34 -12.59 -27.99 3.94
N SER A 35 -12.60 -26.93 3.12
CA SER A 35 -11.40 -26.33 2.54
C SER A 35 -11.55 -24.81 2.48
N VAL A 36 -10.43 -24.10 2.67
CA VAL A 36 -10.36 -22.65 2.53
C VAL A 36 -9.59 -22.33 1.26
N SER A 37 -10.18 -21.54 0.37
CA SER A 37 -9.54 -21.08 -0.85
C SER A 37 -8.91 -19.71 -0.64
N ALA A 38 -7.62 -19.56 -0.95
CA ALA A 38 -6.90 -18.31 -0.81
C ALA A 38 -7.57 -17.13 -1.53
N PHE A 39 -8.21 -17.39 -2.68
CA PHE A 39 -8.85 -16.39 -3.53
C PHE A 39 -10.33 -16.13 -3.19
N HIS A 40 -10.93 -16.90 -2.28
CA HIS A 40 -12.31 -16.70 -1.85
C HIS A 40 -12.40 -15.61 -0.77
N GLN A 41 -13.53 -14.91 -0.71
CA GLN A 41 -13.78 -13.88 0.30
C GLN A 41 -14.64 -14.43 1.42
N TYR A 42 -14.16 -14.26 2.65
CA TYR A 42 -14.82 -14.66 3.88
C TYR A 42 -15.20 -13.43 4.73
N GLY A 43 -16.05 -13.61 5.73
CA GLY A 43 -16.46 -12.54 6.63
C GLY A 43 -15.26 -11.87 7.32
N GLU A 44 -15.24 -10.53 7.37
CA GLU A 44 -14.13 -9.74 7.93
C GLU A 44 -13.88 -10.05 9.42
N THR A 45 -14.90 -10.46 10.16
CA THR A 45 -14.80 -10.77 11.60
C THR A 45 -14.35 -12.20 11.89
N LEU A 46 -14.33 -13.09 10.88
CA LEU A 46 -14.09 -14.52 11.09
C LEU A 46 -12.71 -14.79 11.68
N PHE A 47 -11.67 -14.13 11.18
CA PHE A 47 -10.30 -14.29 11.66
C PHE A 47 -10.18 -13.95 13.16
N VAL A 48 -10.72 -12.79 13.55
CA VAL A 48 -10.71 -12.35 14.95
C VAL A 48 -11.56 -13.24 15.83
N ARG A 49 -12.70 -13.76 15.33
CA ARG A 49 -13.53 -14.74 16.06
C ARG A 49 -12.77 -16.05 16.32
N ILE A 50 -12.02 -16.54 15.34
CA ILE A 50 -11.15 -17.72 15.49
C ILE A 50 -10.07 -17.45 16.55
N ALA A 51 -9.39 -16.31 16.45
CA ALA A 51 -8.35 -15.93 17.42
C ALA A 51 -8.89 -15.79 18.86
N LYS A 52 -10.07 -15.17 19.02
CA LYS A 52 -10.76 -15.05 20.33
C LYS A 52 -11.07 -16.40 20.94
N LEU A 53 -11.72 -17.28 20.17
CA LEU A 53 -12.08 -18.60 20.67
C LEU A 53 -10.84 -19.44 20.99
N LEU A 54 -9.80 -19.36 20.16
CA LEU A 54 -8.53 -20.02 20.46
C LEU A 54 -7.92 -19.51 21.79
N GLY A 55 -7.94 -18.19 22.01
CA GLY A 55 -7.50 -17.58 23.26
C GLY A 55 -8.26 -18.10 24.48
N GLU A 56 -9.58 -18.23 24.37
CA GLU A 56 -10.43 -18.80 25.42
C GLU A 56 -10.10 -20.28 25.69
N LEU A 57 -9.91 -21.08 24.64
CA LEU A 57 -9.58 -22.51 24.77
C LEU A 57 -8.19 -22.77 25.33
N ARG A 58 -7.24 -21.86 25.09
CA ARG A 58 -5.84 -22.00 25.49
C ARG A 58 -5.43 -21.17 26.69
N ASN A 59 -6.34 -20.31 27.18
CA ASN A 59 -6.06 -19.31 28.20
C ASN A 59 -4.86 -18.42 27.83
N GLU A 60 -4.77 -18.08 26.54
CA GLU A 60 -3.74 -17.22 25.95
C GLU A 60 -4.36 -15.85 25.57
N PRO A 61 -3.69 -14.72 25.86
CA PRO A 61 -4.17 -13.42 25.43
C PRO A 61 -4.32 -13.33 23.91
N ILE A 62 -5.40 -12.71 23.44
CA ILE A 62 -5.62 -12.53 21.99
C ILE A 62 -4.49 -11.72 21.34
N SER A 63 -3.88 -10.77 22.06
CA SER A 63 -2.74 -9.99 21.58
C SER A 63 -1.59 -10.90 21.15
N ASP A 64 -1.25 -11.86 22.00
CA ASP A 64 -0.09 -12.73 21.84
C ASP A 64 -0.35 -13.77 20.72
N LEU A 65 -1.59 -14.23 20.62
CA LEU A 65 -2.05 -15.07 19.51
C LEU A 65 -2.01 -14.33 18.18
N MET A 66 -2.48 -13.07 18.14
CA MET A 66 -2.48 -12.26 16.93
C MET A 66 -1.05 -11.94 16.49
N ASP A 67 -0.16 -11.61 17.45
CA ASP A 67 1.26 -11.41 17.21
C ASP A 67 1.92 -12.67 16.62
N THR A 68 1.68 -13.83 17.25
CA THR A 68 2.13 -15.13 16.74
C THR A 68 1.62 -15.38 15.32
N PHE A 69 0.33 -15.14 15.06
CA PHE A 69 -0.23 -15.28 13.72
C PHE A 69 0.41 -14.34 12.71
N GLY A 70 0.80 -13.13 13.12
CA GLY A 70 1.51 -12.18 12.28
C GLY A 70 2.89 -12.70 11.87
N ILE A 71 3.67 -13.18 12.84
CA ILE A 71 5.00 -13.76 12.63
C ILE A 71 4.91 -14.97 11.69
N GLU A 72 4.05 -15.92 12.02
CA GLU A 72 3.90 -17.14 11.24
C GLU A 72 3.32 -16.87 9.84
N PHE A 73 2.49 -15.83 9.68
CA PHE A 73 1.98 -15.45 8.36
C PHE A 73 3.10 -15.03 7.41
N VAL A 74 4.09 -14.26 7.88
CA VAL A 74 5.24 -13.85 7.05
C VAL A 74 6.04 -15.09 6.62
N SER A 75 6.23 -16.04 7.53
CA SER A 75 6.87 -17.32 7.22
C SER A 75 6.07 -18.14 6.20
N TYR A 76 4.75 -18.20 6.36
CA TYR A 76 3.83 -18.88 5.46
C TYR A 76 3.90 -18.27 4.04
N ILE A 77 3.71 -16.96 3.87
CA ILE A 77 3.73 -16.36 2.52
C ILE A 77 5.09 -16.46 1.85
N SER A 78 6.18 -16.45 2.64
CA SER A 78 7.54 -16.66 2.13
C SER A 78 7.68 -18.04 1.49
N ASN A 79 7.15 -19.09 2.14
CA ASN A 79 7.14 -20.45 1.62
C ASN A 79 6.25 -20.62 0.38
N TYR A 80 5.21 -19.78 0.24
CA TYR A 80 4.33 -19.72 -0.93
C TYR A 80 4.90 -18.89 -2.10
N GLY A 81 6.18 -18.50 -2.04
CA GLY A 81 6.89 -17.85 -3.15
C GLY A 81 6.87 -16.33 -3.13
N TYR A 82 6.28 -15.70 -2.11
CA TYR A 82 6.29 -14.24 -1.96
C TYR A 82 7.61 -13.70 -1.39
N ASP A 83 8.54 -14.56 -0.95
CA ASP A 83 9.87 -14.17 -0.41
C ASP A 83 10.61 -13.20 -1.34
N ARG A 84 10.58 -13.48 -2.64
CA ARG A 84 11.25 -12.63 -3.64
C ARG A 84 10.65 -11.24 -3.70
N VAL A 85 9.32 -11.14 -3.68
CA VAL A 85 8.60 -9.86 -3.75
C VAL A 85 8.85 -9.04 -2.48
N LEU A 86 8.84 -9.69 -1.32
CA LEU A 86 9.11 -9.04 -0.04
C LEU A 86 10.56 -8.53 0.02
N ARG A 87 11.53 -9.30 -0.49
CA ARG A 87 12.96 -8.94 -0.52
C ARG A 87 13.27 -7.75 -1.44
N ILE A 88 12.55 -7.60 -2.55
CA ILE A 88 12.79 -6.51 -3.50
C ILE A 88 12.05 -5.22 -3.13
N LEU A 89 11.16 -5.24 -2.14
CA LEU A 89 10.32 -4.08 -1.81
C LEU A 89 11.12 -2.91 -1.25
N GLY A 90 12.22 -3.18 -0.56
CA GLY A 90 13.08 -2.15 0.00
C GLY A 90 14.45 -2.69 0.37
N HIS A 91 15.49 -1.88 0.19
CA HIS A 91 16.85 -2.25 0.56
C HIS A 91 17.00 -2.34 2.10
N ASN A 92 16.34 -1.43 2.82
CA ASN A 92 16.35 -1.36 4.27
C ASN A 92 14.91 -1.40 4.84
N MET A 93 14.79 -1.59 6.15
CA MET A 93 13.50 -1.64 6.85
C MET A 93 12.64 -0.38 6.59
N ARG A 94 13.25 0.81 6.59
CA ARG A 94 12.55 2.07 6.25
C ARG A 94 11.95 2.07 4.85
N ASP A 95 12.66 1.52 3.88
CA ASP A 95 12.27 1.51 2.47
C ASP A 95 11.14 0.51 2.27
N PHE A 96 11.23 -0.65 2.94
CA PHE A 96 10.17 -1.65 2.98
C PHE A 96 8.86 -1.06 3.49
N LEU A 97 8.90 -0.36 4.63
CA LEU A 97 7.71 0.21 5.26
C LEU A 97 7.07 1.30 4.40
N ASN A 98 7.87 2.14 3.75
CA ASN A 98 7.39 3.12 2.77
C ASN A 98 6.82 2.47 1.50
N GLY A 99 7.33 1.30 1.10
CA GLY A 99 6.87 0.56 -0.08
C GLY A 99 5.62 -0.30 0.14
N LEU A 100 5.16 -0.50 1.38
CA LEU A 100 4.07 -1.43 1.70
C LEU A 100 2.76 -1.12 0.96
N ASP A 101 2.41 0.16 0.84
CA ASP A 101 1.19 0.56 0.13
C ASP A 101 1.28 0.19 -1.36
N ASN A 102 2.46 0.37 -1.98
CA ASN A 102 2.69 -0.01 -3.38
C ASN A 102 2.63 -1.54 -3.58
N LEU A 103 3.16 -2.32 -2.63
CA LEU A 103 3.01 -3.79 -2.64
C LEU A 103 1.53 -4.18 -2.60
N HIS A 104 0.76 -3.58 -1.71
CA HIS A 104 -0.67 -3.87 -1.62
C HIS A 104 -1.42 -3.49 -2.89
N GLU A 105 -1.05 -2.39 -3.54
CA GLU A 105 -1.63 -2.01 -4.82
C GLU A 105 -1.29 -3.02 -5.93
N TYR A 106 -0.04 -3.49 -5.99
CA TYR A 106 0.35 -4.59 -6.90
C TYR A 106 -0.46 -5.86 -6.63
N MET A 107 -0.66 -6.21 -5.36
CA MET A 107 -1.42 -7.39 -4.96
C MET A 107 -2.90 -7.31 -5.37
N ARG A 108 -3.46 -6.12 -5.68
CA ARG A 108 -4.83 -6.01 -6.20
C ARG A 108 -5.00 -6.62 -7.59
N TYR A 109 -3.95 -6.75 -8.40
CA TYR A 109 -4.07 -7.44 -9.69
C TYR A 109 -4.46 -8.92 -9.50
N THR A 110 -3.92 -9.55 -8.46
CA THR A 110 -4.24 -10.93 -8.08
C THR A 110 -5.47 -11.02 -7.17
N TYR A 111 -5.70 -10.00 -6.33
CA TYR A 111 -6.79 -9.92 -5.36
C TYR A 111 -7.65 -8.66 -5.59
N PRO A 112 -8.49 -8.60 -6.65
CA PRO A 112 -9.15 -7.36 -7.10
C PRO A 112 -10.02 -6.65 -6.07
N ARG A 113 -10.60 -7.40 -5.14
CA ARG A 113 -11.49 -6.86 -4.09
C ARG A 113 -10.76 -6.63 -2.77
N MET A 114 -9.44 -6.64 -2.78
CA MET A 114 -8.64 -6.47 -1.58
C MET A 114 -8.82 -5.05 -1.07
N ARG A 115 -8.99 -4.95 0.25
CA ARG A 115 -9.00 -3.69 0.99
C ARG A 115 -7.80 -3.75 1.94
N PRO A 116 -6.62 -3.33 1.46
CA PRO A 116 -5.41 -3.38 2.28
C PRO A 116 -5.46 -2.28 3.36
N PRO A 117 -4.69 -2.46 4.44
CA PRO A 117 -4.32 -1.34 5.29
C PRO A 117 -3.38 -0.37 4.54
N SER A 118 -3.25 0.84 5.06
CA SER A 118 -2.28 1.83 4.60
C SER A 118 -1.22 2.09 5.68
N PHE A 119 0.01 2.27 5.23
CA PHE A 119 1.19 2.55 6.03
C PHE A 119 1.90 3.80 5.52
N TYR A 120 2.32 4.66 6.45
CA TYR A 120 3.23 5.76 6.11
C TYR A 120 4.11 6.10 7.31
N VAL A 121 5.33 6.53 7.01
CA VAL A 121 6.31 6.95 8.01
C VAL A 121 6.17 8.47 8.22
N GLU A 122 5.96 8.91 9.46
CA GLU A 122 5.87 10.35 9.78
C GLU A 122 7.25 10.94 10.09
N LYS A 123 8.04 10.24 10.91
CA LYS A 123 9.35 10.68 11.38
C LYS A 123 10.29 9.51 11.43
N GLU A 124 11.56 9.76 11.17
CA GLU A 124 12.64 8.78 11.28
C GLU A 124 13.87 9.41 11.92
N ASN A 125 14.65 8.57 12.59
CA ASN A 125 15.93 8.95 13.18
C ASN A 125 16.87 7.73 13.17
N ALA A 126 18.07 7.88 13.74
CA ALA A 126 19.08 6.83 13.79
C ALA A 126 18.66 5.56 14.55
N HIS A 127 17.71 5.67 15.48
CA HIS A 127 17.27 4.60 16.38
C HIS A 127 15.86 4.08 16.08
N GLY A 128 15.24 4.51 14.98
CA GLY A 128 13.91 4.05 14.63
C GLY A 128 13.09 5.03 13.80
N LEU A 129 11.77 4.82 13.82
CA LEU A 129 10.79 5.65 13.13
C LEU A 129 9.39 5.57 13.74
N THR A 130 8.57 6.57 13.43
CA THR A 130 7.14 6.63 13.75
C THR A 130 6.34 6.18 12.54
N LEU A 131 5.61 5.06 12.68
CA LEU A 131 4.82 4.46 11.62
C LEU A 131 3.33 4.62 11.93
N HIS A 132 2.58 5.14 10.97
CA HIS A 132 1.13 5.15 11.05
C HIS A 132 0.53 3.98 10.30
N TYR A 133 -0.37 3.27 10.97
CA TYR A 133 -1.16 2.19 10.41
C TYR A 133 -2.63 2.59 10.37
N ARG A 134 -3.25 2.54 9.19
CA ARG A 134 -4.68 2.81 9.01
C ARG A 134 -5.36 1.62 8.37
N SER A 135 -6.44 1.15 8.96
CA SER A 135 -7.16 -0.01 8.45
C SER A 135 -8.65 0.06 8.76
N ARG A 136 -9.47 -0.49 7.85
CA ARG A 136 -10.90 -0.73 8.12
C ARG A 136 -11.13 -2.00 8.93
N ARG A 137 -10.11 -2.83 9.12
CA ARG A 137 -10.19 -4.08 9.89
C ARG A 137 -9.79 -3.82 11.34
N ARG A 138 -10.74 -4.04 12.24
CA ARG A 138 -10.54 -3.92 13.69
C ARG A 138 -9.93 -5.20 14.28
N GLY A 139 -9.11 -5.05 15.32
CA GLY A 139 -8.50 -6.18 16.04
C GLY A 139 -7.25 -6.78 15.37
N PHE A 140 -6.66 -6.12 14.38
CA PHE A 140 -5.45 -6.58 13.68
C PHE A 140 -4.16 -5.88 14.14
N VAL A 141 -4.22 -5.05 15.18
CA VAL A 141 -3.06 -4.25 15.65
C VAL A 141 -1.86 -5.14 15.98
N HIS A 142 -2.04 -6.11 16.87
CA HIS A 142 -0.97 -7.05 17.23
C HIS A 142 -0.57 -7.99 16.09
N TYR A 143 -1.48 -8.29 15.17
CA TYR A 143 -1.14 -9.07 13.98
C TYR A 143 -0.14 -8.34 13.08
N VAL A 144 -0.31 -7.04 12.92
CA VAL A 144 0.64 -6.21 12.16
C VAL A 144 1.97 -6.08 12.90
N ILE A 145 1.96 -5.98 14.24
CA ILE A 145 3.19 -5.98 15.05
C ILE A 145 4.02 -7.23 14.76
N GLY A 146 3.41 -8.41 14.82
CA GLY A 146 4.10 -9.67 14.53
C GLY A 146 4.64 -9.75 13.11
N GLN A 147 3.89 -9.25 12.12
CA GLN A 147 4.33 -9.19 10.73
C GLN A 147 5.57 -8.30 10.56
N ILE A 148 5.53 -7.07 11.09
CA ILE A 148 6.65 -6.12 10.97
C ILE A 148 7.89 -6.66 11.69
N THR A 149 7.72 -7.24 12.86
CA THR A 149 8.81 -7.84 13.65
C THR A 149 9.48 -8.99 12.89
N GLU A 150 8.68 -9.90 12.32
CA GLU A 150 9.23 -11.02 11.55
C GLU A 150 9.88 -10.56 10.24
N VAL A 151 9.33 -9.53 9.58
CA VAL A 151 9.98 -8.96 8.39
C VAL A 151 11.35 -8.40 8.73
N GLY A 152 11.45 -7.60 9.80
CA GLY A 152 12.72 -7.04 10.27
C GLY A 152 13.75 -8.13 10.53
N ARG A 153 13.37 -9.17 11.27
CA ARG A 153 14.24 -10.29 11.61
C ARG A 153 14.66 -11.11 10.39
N ARG A 154 13.71 -11.45 9.51
CA ARG A 154 13.92 -12.43 8.43
C ARG A 154 14.60 -11.83 7.20
N PHE A 155 14.27 -10.59 6.84
CA PHE A 155 14.76 -9.97 5.60
C PHE A 155 15.89 -8.97 5.83
N TYR A 156 15.95 -8.35 7.00
CA TYR A 156 16.89 -7.27 7.30
C TYR A 156 17.83 -7.57 8.47
N ASP A 157 17.76 -8.78 9.06
CA ASP A 157 18.54 -9.16 10.25
C ASP A 157 18.46 -8.10 11.37
N THR A 158 17.28 -7.49 11.50
CA THR A 158 17.05 -6.34 12.38
C THR A 158 16.02 -6.71 13.42
N ASN A 159 16.39 -6.61 14.70
CA ASN A 159 15.44 -6.77 15.79
C ASN A 159 14.66 -5.46 15.98
N VAL A 160 13.38 -5.47 15.63
CA VAL A 160 12.50 -4.30 15.71
C VAL A 160 11.64 -4.41 16.96
N GLN A 161 11.82 -3.50 17.90
CA GLN A 161 10.88 -3.34 19.01
C GLN A 161 9.78 -2.35 18.59
N ILE A 162 8.52 -2.70 18.85
CA ILE A 162 7.37 -1.89 18.45
C ILE A 162 6.54 -1.54 19.66
N ASP A 163 6.39 -0.24 19.92
CA ASP A 163 5.52 0.29 20.98
C ASP A 163 4.28 0.97 20.36
N ILE A 164 3.11 0.78 20.97
CA ILE A 164 1.87 1.45 20.56
C ILE A 164 1.80 2.81 21.25
N VAL A 165 1.96 3.90 20.48
CA VAL A 165 1.91 5.27 20.99
C VAL A 165 0.46 5.75 21.12
N SER A 166 -0.37 5.45 20.13
CA SER A 166 -1.80 5.75 20.19
C SER A 166 -2.61 4.81 19.31
N GLU A 167 -3.84 4.52 19.74
CA GLU A 167 -4.83 3.77 18.98
C GLU A 167 -6.14 4.56 19.03
N ARG A 168 -6.69 4.87 17.86
CA ARG A 168 -7.94 5.62 17.70
C ARG A 168 -8.83 4.89 16.72
N GLU A 169 -10.11 4.78 17.06
CA GLU A 169 -11.14 4.36 16.13
C GLU A 169 -11.92 5.59 15.66
N GLU A 170 -11.67 6.01 14.42
CA GLU A 170 -12.38 7.12 13.79
C GLU A 170 -13.36 6.57 12.76
N PHE A 171 -14.65 6.63 13.07
CA PHE A 171 -15.73 6.05 12.26
C PHE A 171 -15.53 4.56 11.96
N ASP A 172 -15.07 4.27 10.75
CA ASP A 172 -14.87 2.94 10.15
C ASP A 172 -13.39 2.57 10.02
N ILE A 173 -12.49 3.42 10.53
CA ILE A 173 -11.05 3.29 10.37
C ILE A 173 -10.40 3.23 11.77
N THR A 174 -9.61 2.18 11.99
CA THR A 174 -8.66 2.10 13.10
C THR A 174 -7.36 2.76 12.64
N HIS A 175 -6.95 3.81 13.34
CA HIS A 175 -5.67 4.49 13.17
C HIS A 175 -4.78 4.20 14.37
N VAL A 176 -3.63 3.58 14.14
CA VAL A 176 -2.64 3.29 15.17
C VAL A 176 -1.35 3.99 14.81
N VAL A 177 -0.69 4.55 15.82
CA VAL A 177 0.65 5.12 15.71
C VAL A 177 1.59 4.19 16.46
N PHE A 178 2.53 3.61 15.73
CA PHE A 178 3.58 2.76 16.26
C PHE A 178 4.90 3.54 16.34
N GLU A 179 5.65 3.32 17.41
CA GLU A 179 7.05 3.71 17.50
C GLU A 179 7.91 2.46 17.34
N LEU A 180 8.64 2.40 16.22
CA LEU A 180 9.53 1.30 15.90
C LEU A 180 10.94 1.69 16.31
N LYS A 181 11.58 0.86 17.13
CA LYS A 181 12.93 1.05 17.64
C LYS A 181 13.85 0.00 17.05
N PHE A 182 14.84 0.44 16.28
CA PHE A 182 15.85 -0.39 15.65
C PHE A 182 17.03 0.46 15.15
N GLU A 183 18.17 -0.17 14.86
CA GLU A 183 19.35 0.50 14.30
C GLU A 183 19.10 0.90 12.85
N ASN A 184 18.71 2.16 12.62
CA ASN A 184 18.41 2.71 11.31
C ASN A 184 19.67 3.20 10.61
N THR A 185 20.56 2.26 10.26
CA THR A 185 21.86 2.59 9.64
C THR A 185 21.72 3.28 8.29
N ALA A 186 20.62 3.05 7.57
CA ALA A 186 20.31 3.71 6.31
C ALA A 186 20.09 5.22 6.48
N TYR A 187 19.32 5.62 7.50
CA TYR A 187 19.11 7.04 7.83
C TYR A 187 20.42 7.74 8.20
N VAL A 188 21.28 7.06 8.98
CA VAL A 188 22.59 7.61 9.36
C VAL A 188 23.47 7.81 8.13
N LYS A 189 23.56 6.81 7.25
CA LYS A 189 24.34 6.90 6.01
C LYS A 189 23.88 8.07 5.15
N GLN A 190 22.56 8.18 4.90
CA GLN A 190 21.99 9.27 4.12
C GLN A 190 22.30 10.65 4.75
N SER A 191 22.07 10.77 6.07
CA SER A 191 22.36 12.01 6.81
C SER A 191 23.84 12.39 6.84
N THR A 192 24.75 11.42 6.70
CA THR A 192 26.20 11.69 6.58
C THR A 192 26.61 12.04 5.16
N THR A 193 26.06 11.36 4.13
CA THR A 193 26.29 11.75 2.73
C THR A 193 25.75 13.15 2.43
N ASP A 194 24.59 13.53 2.96
CA ASP A 194 24.01 14.87 2.78
C ASP A 194 24.83 15.98 3.47
N LYS A 195 25.71 15.61 4.42
CA LYS A 195 26.60 16.56 5.13
C LYS A 195 27.99 16.64 4.52
N ASP A 196 28.46 15.56 3.87
CA ASP A 196 29.78 15.48 3.23
C ASP A 196 29.71 15.66 1.69
N SER A 197 28.50 15.77 1.11
CA SER A 197 28.32 16.10 -0.29
C SER A 197 28.66 17.57 -0.56
N ASN A 198 29.96 17.82 -0.76
CA ASN A 198 30.40 18.59 -1.93
C ASN A 198 30.04 17.79 -3.20
N GLU A 199 28.78 17.39 -3.37
CA GLU A 199 28.30 16.86 -4.65
C GLU A 199 28.47 18.00 -5.64
N LEU A 200 29.33 17.79 -6.63
CA LEU A 200 29.46 18.68 -7.75
C LEU A 200 28.06 19.02 -8.26
N ASP A 201 27.83 20.32 -8.50
CA ASP A 201 26.72 20.92 -9.25
C ASP A 201 26.50 20.22 -10.61
N LEU A 202 26.00 18.99 -10.60
CA LEU A 202 25.34 18.34 -11.74
C LEU A 202 23.86 18.70 -11.71
N ALA A 203 23.55 19.94 -11.30
CA ALA A 203 22.23 20.51 -11.39
C ALA A 203 21.86 20.56 -12.87
N ILE A 204 20.91 19.71 -13.26
CA ILE A 204 20.31 19.74 -14.58
C ILE A 204 19.40 20.96 -14.61
N ASP A 205 19.52 21.78 -15.66
CA ASP A 205 18.59 22.88 -15.89
C ASP A 205 17.15 22.33 -15.95
N CYS A 206 16.23 22.97 -15.24
CA CYS A 206 14.83 22.52 -15.17
C CYS A 206 14.17 22.45 -16.56
N HIS A 207 14.65 23.25 -17.52
CA HIS A 207 14.17 23.20 -18.90
C HIS A 207 14.48 21.85 -19.56
N ILE A 208 15.70 21.32 -19.37
CA ILE A 208 16.10 20.01 -19.91
C ILE A 208 15.26 18.90 -19.25
N PHE A 209 15.02 19.00 -17.95
CA PHE A 209 14.17 18.04 -17.24
C PHE A 209 12.73 18.04 -17.78
N PHE A 210 12.12 19.21 -17.98
CA PHE A 210 10.76 19.32 -18.52
C PHE A 210 10.63 18.84 -19.96
N GLU A 211 11.67 19.01 -20.79
CA GLU A 211 11.72 18.47 -22.15
C GLU A 211 11.79 16.93 -22.16
N LEU A 212 12.51 16.32 -21.22
CA LEU A 212 12.65 14.86 -21.12
C LEU A 212 11.36 14.15 -20.69
N PHE A 213 10.49 14.82 -19.92
CA PHE A 213 9.27 14.23 -19.37
C PHE A 213 8.02 14.88 -19.98
N PRO A 214 7.51 14.39 -21.14
CA PRO A 214 6.37 15.01 -21.82
C PRO A 214 5.06 14.95 -21.02
N PHE A 215 4.97 14.03 -20.06
CA PHE A 215 3.87 13.90 -19.10
C PHE A 215 4.38 14.20 -17.68
N HIS A 216 4.64 15.48 -17.41
CA HIS A 216 4.91 15.97 -16.06
C HIS A 216 3.92 17.06 -15.68
N MET A 217 3.80 17.30 -14.39
CA MET A 217 3.02 18.40 -13.83
C MET A 217 3.72 18.90 -12.57
N VAL A 218 3.90 20.21 -12.44
CA VAL A 218 4.41 20.85 -11.23
C VAL A 218 3.25 21.54 -10.55
N ILE A 219 3.06 21.28 -9.26
CA ILE A 219 1.89 21.71 -8.50
C ILE A 219 2.37 22.52 -7.30
N SER A 220 1.69 23.64 -7.02
CA SER A 220 1.96 24.48 -5.86
C SER A 220 1.37 23.90 -4.56
N GLU A 221 1.74 24.45 -3.40
CA GLU A 221 1.09 24.10 -2.13
C GLU A 221 -0.42 24.40 -2.13
N ALA A 222 -0.86 25.35 -2.95
CA ALA A 222 -2.27 25.67 -3.16
C ALA A 222 -3.00 24.69 -4.12
N LEU A 223 -2.28 23.67 -4.60
CA LEU A 223 -2.76 22.69 -5.59
C LEU A 223 -3.05 23.28 -6.97
N GLU A 224 -2.39 24.39 -7.29
CA GLU A 224 -2.43 25.04 -8.59
C GLU A 224 -1.33 24.46 -9.49
N ILE A 225 -1.65 24.20 -10.75
CA ILE A 225 -0.70 23.67 -11.73
C ILE A 225 0.19 24.80 -12.22
N ILE A 226 1.47 24.78 -11.84
CA ILE A 226 2.46 25.82 -12.20
C ILE A 226 3.11 25.51 -13.56
N SER A 227 3.34 24.23 -13.85
CA SER A 227 3.97 23.78 -15.10
C SER A 227 3.38 22.45 -15.54
N ALA A 228 3.35 22.21 -16.85
CA ALA A 228 2.91 20.97 -17.46
C ALA A 228 3.74 20.64 -18.70
N GLY A 229 4.03 19.36 -18.91
CA GLY A 229 4.76 18.89 -20.09
C GLY A 229 3.96 19.06 -21.38
N ASP A 230 4.67 19.10 -22.51
CA ASP A 230 4.09 19.41 -23.82
C ASP A 230 2.95 18.46 -24.21
N SER A 231 3.08 17.16 -23.94
CA SER A 231 2.01 16.20 -24.24
C SER A 231 0.79 16.40 -23.35
N LEU A 232 0.97 16.83 -22.09
CA LEU A 232 -0.14 17.16 -21.21
C LEU A 232 -0.83 18.46 -21.63
N THR A 233 -0.07 19.49 -22.00
CA THR A 233 -0.60 20.78 -22.50
C THR A 233 -1.33 20.62 -23.83
N GLN A 234 -0.92 19.69 -24.70
CA GLN A 234 -1.64 19.36 -25.93
C GLN A 234 -3.00 18.72 -25.65
N LEU A 235 -3.10 17.88 -24.62
CA LEU A 235 -4.36 17.24 -24.22
C LEU A 235 -5.28 18.20 -23.45
N PHE A 236 -4.69 19.11 -22.68
CA PHE A 236 -5.40 20.11 -21.86
C PHE A 236 -4.87 21.50 -22.16
N PRO A 237 -5.44 22.20 -23.17
CA PRO A 237 -5.07 23.58 -23.46
C PRO A 237 -5.36 24.46 -22.23
N ASN A 238 -4.38 25.28 -21.82
CA ASN A 238 -4.46 26.16 -20.65
C ASN A 238 -4.57 25.44 -19.29
N ILE A 239 -3.96 24.25 -19.16
CA ILE A 239 -3.91 23.52 -17.87
C ILE A 239 -3.14 24.28 -16.76
N VAL A 240 -2.20 25.14 -17.15
CA VAL A 240 -1.37 25.93 -16.22
C VAL A 240 -2.19 27.08 -15.62
N GLY A 241 -2.16 27.22 -14.30
CA GLY A 241 -2.93 28.19 -13.52
C GLY A 241 -4.27 27.64 -12.98
N GLU A 242 -4.67 26.45 -13.41
CA GLU A 242 -5.88 25.78 -12.92
C GLU A 242 -5.59 24.97 -11.65
N LEU A 243 -6.63 24.75 -10.84
CA LEU A 243 -6.54 23.82 -9.72
C LEU A 243 -6.58 22.39 -10.23
N ILE A 244 -5.66 21.54 -9.76
CA ILE A 244 -5.60 20.13 -10.14
C ILE A 244 -6.94 19.40 -9.88
N ARG A 245 -7.66 19.81 -8.82
CA ARG A 245 -8.93 19.22 -8.40
C ARG A 245 -10.08 19.46 -9.39
N ASP A 246 -9.96 20.49 -10.23
CA ASP A 246 -11.01 20.88 -11.18
C ASP A 246 -10.90 20.09 -12.49
N ILE A 247 -9.70 19.57 -12.79
CA ILE A 247 -9.40 18.82 -14.01
C ILE A 247 -9.30 17.32 -13.72
N PHE A 248 -8.70 16.95 -12.59
CA PHE A 248 -8.39 15.57 -12.24
C PHE A 248 -9.07 15.15 -10.94
N ASN A 249 -9.53 13.90 -10.95
CA ASN A 249 -9.91 13.19 -9.76
C ASN A 249 -8.78 12.24 -9.33
N LEU A 250 -8.40 12.31 -8.06
CA LEU A 250 -7.45 11.37 -7.46
C LEU A 250 -8.10 9.98 -7.37
N VAL A 251 -7.58 9.03 -8.12
CA VAL A 251 -8.00 7.63 -8.07
C VAL A 251 -7.25 6.90 -6.96
N ARG A 252 -5.94 7.16 -6.84
CA ARG A 252 -5.05 6.54 -5.85
C ARG A 252 -3.95 7.50 -5.40
N PRO A 253 -3.49 7.42 -4.14
CA PRO A 253 -4.10 6.67 -3.03
C PRO A 253 -5.47 7.26 -2.64
N ILE A 254 -6.30 6.50 -1.91
CA ILE A 254 -7.64 6.95 -1.48
C ILE A 254 -7.47 7.88 -0.27
N ILE A 255 -7.07 9.11 -0.54
CA ILE A 255 -6.86 10.17 0.46
C ILE A 255 -7.62 11.44 0.05
N THR A 256 -7.81 12.35 1.00
CA THR A 256 -8.24 13.70 0.65
C THR A 256 -7.09 14.42 -0.04
N LEU A 257 -7.34 14.88 -1.27
CA LEU A 257 -6.33 15.55 -2.10
C LEU A 257 -5.99 16.94 -1.53
N ASN A 258 -5.06 17.03 -0.57
CA ASN A 258 -4.52 18.28 -0.05
C ASN A 258 -2.99 18.20 0.11
N TRP A 259 -2.31 19.34 0.19
CA TRP A 259 -0.84 19.37 0.18
C TRP A 259 -0.22 18.52 1.28
N SER A 260 -0.72 18.64 2.52
CA SER A 260 -0.16 17.87 3.64
C SER A 260 -0.32 16.36 3.46
N GLN A 261 -1.43 15.89 2.87
CA GLN A 261 -1.59 14.48 2.56
C GLN A 261 -0.73 14.03 1.36
N ILE A 262 -0.51 14.88 0.36
CA ILE A 262 0.39 14.54 -0.77
C ILE A 262 1.83 14.35 -0.25
N VAL A 263 2.33 15.29 0.55
CA VAL A 263 3.69 15.21 1.13
C VAL A 263 3.86 13.96 1.99
N LEU A 264 2.85 13.67 2.83
CA LEU A 264 2.86 12.52 3.73
C LEU A 264 2.87 11.18 3.00
N HIS A 265 2.25 11.12 1.82
CA HIS A 265 2.14 9.92 0.99
C HIS A 265 3.01 9.99 -0.27
N SER A 266 4.07 10.82 -0.26
CA SER A 266 4.96 11.04 -1.40
C SER A 266 5.58 9.75 -1.97
N ASN A 267 5.78 8.73 -1.12
CA ASN A 267 6.29 7.42 -1.51
C ASN A 267 5.25 6.51 -2.20
N ASN A 268 3.97 6.91 -2.23
CA ASN A 268 2.90 6.15 -2.87
C ASN A 268 2.78 6.54 -4.35
N VAL A 269 2.35 5.59 -5.18
CA VAL A 269 1.98 5.90 -6.57
C VAL A 269 0.66 6.69 -6.59
N PHE A 270 0.70 7.87 -7.21
CA PHE A 270 -0.49 8.67 -7.45
C PHE A 270 -1.07 8.40 -8.84
N GLU A 271 -2.34 8.00 -8.87
CA GLU A 271 -3.10 7.82 -10.09
C GLU A 271 -4.18 8.90 -10.16
N PHE A 272 -4.15 9.69 -11.23
CA PHE A 272 -5.15 10.71 -11.50
C PHE A 272 -5.95 10.34 -12.74
N SER A 273 -7.26 10.52 -12.68
CA SER A 273 -8.16 10.35 -13.81
C SER A 273 -8.78 11.69 -14.17
N THR A 274 -9.00 11.92 -15.45
CA THR A 274 -9.66 13.14 -15.93
C THR A 274 -11.13 13.13 -15.49
N ILE A 275 -11.63 14.27 -15.01
CA ILE A 275 -13.04 14.41 -14.63
C ILE A 275 -13.92 14.35 -15.89
N GLU A 276 -13.55 15.13 -16.90
CA GLU A 276 -14.20 15.09 -18.21
C GLU A 276 -13.48 14.13 -19.16
N PRO A 277 -14.21 13.38 -19.99
CA PRO A 277 -13.61 12.52 -21.00
C PRO A 277 -12.94 13.38 -22.09
N LEU A 278 -11.66 13.09 -22.34
CA LEU A 278 -10.93 13.71 -23.45
C LEU A 278 -11.61 13.37 -24.78
N ARG A 279 -12.05 14.38 -25.52
CA ARG A 279 -12.51 14.19 -26.90
C ARG A 279 -11.29 13.91 -27.77
N LYS A 280 -11.23 12.74 -28.40
CA LYS A 280 -10.27 12.53 -29.50
C LYS A 280 -10.52 13.61 -30.55
N GLN A 281 -9.52 14.43 -30.85
CA GLN A 281 -9.55 15.14 -32.12
C GLN A 281 -9.58 14.08 -33.23
N PRO A 282 -10.51 14.15 -34.18
CA PRO A 282 -10.51 13.21 -35.30
C PRO A 282 -9.21 13.43 -36.08
N ASN A 283 -8.38 12.39 -36.18
CA ASN A 283 -7.26 12.41 -37.10
C ASN A 283 -7.83 12.45 -38.53
N GLU A 284 -7.35 13.38 -39.37
CA GLU A 284 -7.71 13.44 -40.79
C GLU A 284 -7.39 12.13 -41.55
N ASN A 285 -6.55 11.26 -40.97
CA ASN A 285 -6.19 9.96 -41.54
C ASN A 285 -7.16 8.81 -41.20
N ASP A 286 -8.15 9.01 -40.32
CA ASP A 286 -9.15 7.98 -39.99
C ASP A 286 -10.38 8.02 -40.92
N LEU A 287 -10.42 8.94 -41.89
CA LEU A 287 -11.53 9.12 -42.82
C LEU A 287 -11.49 8.20 -44.06
N GLU A 288 -10.42 7.44 -44.30
CA GLU A 288 -10.32 6.53 -45.46
C GLU A 288 -10.50 5.03 -45.14
N ILE A 289 -10.75 4.62 -43.88
CA ILE A 289 -10.92 3.19 -43.53
C ILE A 289 -12.32 2.88 -42.95
N ASN A 290 -13.27 3.82 -43.02
CA ASN A 290 -14.56 3.69 -42.33
C ASN A 290 -15.72 3.08 -43.13
N ASP A 291 -15.47 2.32 -44.21
CA ASP A 291 -16.53 1.60 -44.93
C ASP A 291 -16.60 0.08 -44.68
N ALA A 292 -15.82 -0.48 -43.76
CA ALA A 292 -15.85 -1.93 -43.55
C ALA A 292 -15.63 -2.40 -42.10
N ARG A 293 -16.22 -1.75 -41.09
CA ARG A 293 -16.38 -2.33 -39.73
C ARG A 293 -17.37 -1.54 -38.86
N GLN A 294 -18.62 -1.42 -39.31
CA GLN A 294 -19.72 -1.21 -38.37
C GLN A 294 -20.10 -2.54 -37.73
N GLN A 295 -19.59 -2.80 -36.51
CA GLN A 295 -20.28 -3.44 -35.39
C GLN A 295 -19.25 -3.82 -34.31
N HIS A 296 -19.61 -3.53 -33.06
CA HIS A 296 -18.85 -3.73 -31.81
C HIS A 296 -17.73 -2.71 -31.51
N ASP A 297 -18.06 -1.68 -30.72
CA ASP A 297 -17.77 -1.65 -29.28
C ASP A 297 -17.82 -0.19 -28.78
N SER A 298 -18.82 0.15 -27.95
CA SER A 298 -18.96 1.46 -27.31
C SER A 298 -18.10 1.52 -26.04
N GLY A 299 -16.79 1.44 -26.22
CA GLY A 299 -15.80 1.62 -25.14
C GLY A 299 -15.58 3.10 -24.84
N LYS A 300 -16.19 3.63 -23.78
CA LYS A 300 -15.72 4.88 -23.15
C LYS A 300 -14.34 4.61 -22.53
N ILE A 301 -13.28 5.05 -23.20
CA ILE A 301 -11.93 4.97 -22.66
C ILE A 301 -11.78 6.10 -21.62
N ARG A 302 -11.76 5.74 -20.33
CA ARG A 302 -11.22 6.61 -19.29
C ARG A 302 -9.70 6.49 -19.39
N ASN A 303 -9.03 7.59 -19.74
CA ASN A 303 -7.58 7.65 -19.70
C ASN A 303 -7.15 7.87 -18.25
N SER A 304 -6.57 6.84 -17.62
CA SER A 304 -5.82 7.01 -16.38
C SER A 304 -4.44 7.58 -16.72
N CYS A 305 -4.08 8.71 -16.12
CA CYS A 305 -2.72 9.23 -16.17
C CYS A 305 -2.02 8.84 -14.87
N TYR A 306 -0.91 8.11 -15.00
CA TYR A 306 -0.04 7.79 -13.88
C TYR A 306 0.97 8.91 -13.73
N PHE A 307 1.04 9.51 -12.54
CA PHE A 307 2.00 10.55 -12.24
C PHE A 307 3.00 9.99 -11.23
N PHE A 308 4.28 10.02 -11.58
CA PHE A 308 5.36 9.81 -10.64
C PHE A 308 5.72 11.16 -10.05
N PHE A 309 5.53 11.32 -8.74
CA PHE A 309 6.12 12.44 -8.01
C PHE A 309 7.59 12.07 -7.78
N PHE A 310 8.49 12.91 -8.30
CA PHE A 310 9.91 12.87 -7.97
C PHE A 310 10.19 13.82 -6.82
#